data_AF-A0A1B0DME1-F1
#
_entry.id   AF-A0A1B0DME1-F1
#
_cell.length_a   1.000
_cell.length_b   1.000
_cell.length_c   1.000
_cell.angle_alpha   90.00
_cell.angle_beta   90.00
_cell.angle_gamma   90.00
#
_symmetry.space_group_name_H-M   'P 1'
#
loop_
_entity.id
_entity.type
_entity.pdbx_description
1 polymer ?
#
loop_
_entity_poly.entity_id
_entity_poly.type
_entity_poly.pdbx_seq_one_letter_code
_entity_poly.pdbx_strand_id
1 'polypeptide(L)'
;MQSQLQQPGSESICSHFIKQWLHDTDCFLGIHDRKLCVLGLCTLMSMGEARPPVLNELVGRILPALILLFEGLKRAYQVRAQEAEEEESEDDDDDCEEALSSDEDDLDENNPNFLSNLANRIKEKGANHNYDFTDIIKDDDDDDSDGNADDELSNEIDETALESYTTPLDDDDDPQTVDEYITFHDVYQNLAKVDASWYEALNRALRPEQMQAISEILLLAQQKRHLKQSKQIEKSGGYAFTQQTIPTSFNFSGS
;
A
#
# COMPACT_ATOMS: atom_id res chain seq x y z
N MET A 1 12.37 45.77 39.85
CA MET A 1 11.35 45.39 38.86
C MET A 1 12.05 45.04 37.56
N GLN A 2 12.41 43.77 37.36
CA GLN A 2 12.80 43.28 36.04
C GLN A 2 11.52 42.79 35.38
N SER A 3 11.05 43.53 34.37
CA SER A 3 9.99 43.08 33.49
C SER A 3 10.59 42.00 32.60
N GLN A 4 10.25 40.74 32.88
CA GLN A 4 10.47 39.66 31.92
C GLN A 4 9.58 39.96 30.71
N LEU A 5 10.22 40.19 29.57
CA LEU A 5 9.58 40.10 28.27
C LEU A 5 9.10 38.65 28.10
N GLN A 6 7.81 38.43 28.36
CA GLN A 6 7.11 37.23 27.93
C GLN A 6 7.13 37.24 26.40
N GLN A 7 7.99 36.42 25.79
CA GLN A 7 7.81 36.08 24.37
C GLN A 7 6.45 35.38 24.21
N PRO A 8 5.61 35.76 23.23
CA PRO A 8 4.40 35.00 22.94
C PRO A 8 4.82 33.57 22.58
N GLY A 9 4.14 32.59 23.21
CA GLY A 9 4.59 31.20 23.29
C GLY A 9 4.99 30.60 21.95
N SER A 10 6.27 30.28 21.80
CA SER A 10 6.78 29.50 20.68
C SER A 10 6.26 28.07 20.80
N GLU A 11 5.42 27.65 19.87
CA GLU A 11 5.04 26.25 19.71
C GLU A 11 6.30 25.37 19.60
N SER A 12 6.27 24.18 20.22
CA SER A 12 7.39 23.25 20.12
C SER A 12 7.53 22.70 18.70
N ILE A 13 8.76 22.41 18.27
CA ILE A 13 9.03 21.81 16.94
C ILE A 13 8.24 20.52 16.74
N CYS A 14 8.13 19.68 17.78
CA CYS A 14 7.33 18.45 17.75
C CYS A 14 5.84 18.73 17.52
N SER A 15 5.29 19.75 18.19
CA SER A 15 3.89 20.16 18.00
C SER A 15 3.63 20.65 16.58
N HIS A 16 4.53 21.49 16.05
CA HIS A 16 4.45 21.98 14.68
C HIS A 16 4.54 20.84 13.66
N PHE A 17 5.50 19.91 13.84
CA PHE A 17 5.65 18.74 12.98
C PHE A 17 4.39 17.87 12.94
N ILE A 18 3.82 17.53 14.10
CA ILE A 18 2.63 16.67 14.17
C ILE A 18 1.42 17.36 13.53
N LYS A 19 1.27 18.68 13.73
CA LYS A 19 0.21 19.45 13.09
C LYS A 19 0.34 19.46 11.57
N GLN A 20 1.54 19.70 11.06
CA GLN A 20 1.81 19.69 9.62
C GLN A 20 1.63 18.30 9.03
N TRP A 21 2.15 17.27 9.70
CA TRP A 21 2.00 15.89 9.27
C TRP A 21 0.54 15.45 9.15
N LEU A 22 -0.30 15.77 10.14
CA LEU A 22 -1.73 15.47 10.06
C LEU A 22 -2.46 16.36 9.03
N HIS A 23 -1.98 17.59 8.79
CA HIS A 23 -2.53 18.47 7.76
C HIS A 23 -2.30 17.90 6.36
N ASP A 24 -1.08 17.41 6.09
CA ASP A 24 -0.67 16.89 4.78
C ASP A 24 -0.94 15.39 4.63
N THR A 25 -1.89 14.82 5.39
CA THR A 25 -2.18 13.36 5.33
C THR A 25 -2.66 12.94 3.94
N ASP A 26 -3.37 13.82 3.24
CA ASP A 26 -3.85 13.64 1.87
C ASP A 26 -2.76 13.72 0.80
N CYS A 27 -1.55 14.14 1.17
CA CYS A 27 -0.38 14.18 0.28
C CYS A 27 0.41 12.87 0.29
N PHE A 28 0.02 11.87 1.11
CA PHE A 28 0.60 10.53 1.06
C PHE A 28 -0.09 9.72 -0.04
N LEU A 29 0.55 9.69 -1.20
CA LEU A 29 -0.02 9.18 -2.44
C LEU A 29 0.43 7.76 -2.76
N GLY A 30 1.57 7.28 -2.28
CA GLY A 30 2.07 5.93 -2.57
C GLY A 30 1.45 4.82 -1.71
N ILE A 31 1.88 3.58 -1.88
CA ILE A 31 1.55 2.50 -0.94
C ILE A 31 2.51 2.53 0.25
N HIS A 32 3.80 2.77 0.00
CA HIS A 32 4.84 2.77 1.04
C HIS A 32 4.70 3.93 2.03
N ASP A 33 4.43 5.14 1.54
CA ASP A 33 4.27 6.33 2.40
C ASP A 33 2.99 6.24 3.25
N ARG A 34 1.90 5.68 2.72
CA ARG A 34 0.68 5.38 3.48
C ARG A 34 0.91 4.33 4.54
N LYS A 35 1.60 3.22 4.23
CA LYS A 35 2.01 2.20 5.21
C LYS A 35 2.78 2.85 6.36
N LEU A 36 3.82 3.63 6.04
CA LEU A 36 4.64 4.32 7.04
C LEU A 36 3.84 5.34 7.85
N CYS A 37 2.93 6.08 7.21
CA CYS A 37 2.10 7.06 7.88
C CYS A 37 1.15 6.39 8.90
N VAL A 38 0.48 5.30 8.51
CA VAL A 38 -0.37 4.50 9.41
C VAL A 38 0.42 3.98 10.60
N LEU A 39 1.59 3.36 10.37
CA LEU A 39 2.44 2.83 11.43
C LEU A 39 2.95 3.92 12.37
N GLY A 40 3.31 5.08 11.83
CA GLY A 40 3.72 6.24 12.59
C GLY A 40 2.59 6.78 13.49
N LEU A 41 1.38 6.93 12.95
CA LEU A 41 0.21 7.35 13.73
C LEU A 41 -0.15 6.32 14.81
N CYS A 42 -0.08 5.03 14.50
CA CYS A 42 -0.26 3.96 15.48
C CYS A 42 0.77 4.03 16.61
N THR A 43 2.02 4.38 16.28
CA THR A 43 3.08 4.59 17.27
C THR A 43 2.73 5.75 18.21
N LEU A 44 2.31 6.90 17.66
CA LEU A 44 1.88 8.06 18.46
C LEU A 44 0.70 7.73 19.40
N MET A 45 -0.27 6.94 18.92
CA MET A 45 -1.40 6.48 19.73
C MET A 45 -0.96 5.59 20.90
N SER A 46 0.10 4.80 20.69
CA SER A 46 0.61 3.81 21.65
C SER A 46 1.58 4.35 22.70
N MET A 47 1.96 5.64 22.64
CA MET A 47 2.97 6.23 23.54
C MET A 47 2.54 6.36 25.01
N GLY A 48 1.26 6.15 25.35
CA GLY A 48 0.76 6.26 26.72
C GLY A 48 1.09 7.62 27.37
N GLU A 49 1.77 7.60 28.52
CA GLU A 49 2.19 8.82 29.22
C GLU A 49 3.20 9.67 28.43
N ALA A 50 3.95 9.09 27.50
CA ALA A 50 4.90 9.82 26.65
C ALA A 50 4.23 10.49 25.44
N ARG A 51 2.89 10.37 25.29
CA ARG A 51 2.13 10.95 24.17
C ARG A 51 2.28 12.48 24.14
N PRO A 52 2.71 13.08 23.00
CA PRO A 52 2.80 14.52 22.85
C PRO A 52 1.47 15.24 23.16
N PRO A 53 1.45 16.30 24.01
CA PRO A 53 0.22 16.97 24.41
C PRO A 53 -0.62 17.51 23.24
N VAL A 54 0.04 17.88 22.14
CA VAL A 54 -0.60 18.34 20.89
C VAL A 54 -1.62 17.34 20.33
N LEU A 55 -1.45 16.04 20.58
CA LEU A 55 -2.38 15.02 20.10
C LEU A 55 -3.75 15.11 20.76
N ASN A 56 -3.85 15.71 21.95
CA ASN A 56 -5.15 15.97 22.57
C ASN A 56 -5.92 17.08 21.84
N GLU A 57 -5.22 18.06 21.25
CA GLU A 57 -5.82 19.09 20.40
C GLU A 57 -6.28 18.51 19.06
N LEU A 58 -5.57 17.49 18.57
CA LEU A 58 -5.78 16.86 17.26
C LEU A 58 -6.59 15.57 17.33
N VAL A 59 -7.10 15.19 18.51
CA VAL A 59 -7.76 13.88 18.75
C VAL A 59 -8.89 13.59 17.75
N GLY A 60 -9.65 14.62 17.37
CA GLY A 60 -10.74 14.49 16.39
C GLY A 60 -10.31 14.36 14.93
N ARG A 61 -9.02 14.48 14.63
CA ARG A 61 -8.45 14.37 13.27
C ARG A 61 -7.68 13.08 13.03
N ILE A 62 -7.22 12.41 14.09
CA ILE A 62 -6.37 11.22 13.99
C ILE A 62 -7.10 10.05 13.29
N LEU A 63 -8.30 9.70 13.75
CA LEU A 63 -9.06 8.60 13.13
C LEU A 63 -9.55 8.94 11.71
N PRO A 64 -10.06 10.15 11.41
CA PRO A 64 -10.33 10.54 10.02
C PRO A 64 -9.10 10.44 9.10
N ALA A 65 -7.92 10.84 9.56
CA ALA A 65 -6.66 10.70 8.83
C ALA A 65 -6.33 9.22 8.57
N LEU A 66 -6.45 8.36 9.58
CA LEU A 66 -6.24 6.92 9.41
C LEU A 66 -7.22 6.28 8.42
N ILE A 67 -8.50 6.68 8.45
CA ILE A 67 -9.51 6.18 7.49
C ILE A 67 -9.09 6.53 6.06
N LEU A 68 -8.71 7.79 5.81
CA LEU A 68 -8.24 8.24 4.49
C LEU A 68 -7.05 7.39 4.00
N LEU A 69 -6.06 7.16 4.88
CA LEU A 69 -4.89 6.34 4.55
C LEU A 69 -5.28 4.89 4.24
N PHE A 70 -6.19 4.29 5.02
CA PHE A 70 -6.64 2.92 4.79
C PHE A 70 -7.50 2.75 3.54
N GLU A 71 -8.28 3.78 3.17
CA GLU A 71 -9.00 3.82 1.90
C GLU A 71 -8.02 3.92 0.72
N GLY A 72 -6.97 4.73 0.84
CA GLY A 72 -5.87 4.79 -0.13
C GLY A 72 -5.13 3.46 -0.25
N LEU A 73 -4.74 2.85 0.87
CA LEU A 73 -4.09 1.53 0.88
C LEU A 73 -4.96 0.45 0.26
N LYS A 74 -6.26 0.42 0.57
CA LYS A 74 -7.17 -0.56 0.00
C LYS A 74 -7.21 -0.46 -1.53
N ARG A 75 -7.27 0.76 -2.08
CA ARG A 75 -7.24 0.99 -3.53
C ARG A 75 -5.89 0.59 -4.12
N ALA A 76 -4.78 1.00 -3.52
CA ALA A 76 -3.43 0.65 -3.98
C ALA A 76 -3.19 -0.87 -4.00
N TYR A 77 -3.65 -1.60 -2.99
CA TYR A 77 -3.56 -3.07 -2.99
C TYR A 77 -4.42 -3.74 -4.05
N GLN A 78 -5.56 -3.14 -4.43
CA GLN A 78 -6.42 -3.67 -5.48
C GLN A 78 -5.77 -3.51 -6.86
N VAL A 79 -5.20 -2.34 -7.14
CA VAL A 79 -4.46 -2.07 -8.38
C VAL A 79 -3.27 -3.03 -8.51
N ARG A 80 -2.44 -3.13 -7.48
CA ARG A 80 -1.28 -4.03 -7.48
C ARG A 80 -1.65 -5.51 -7.65
N ALA A 81 -2.81 -5.93 -7.14
CA ALA A 81 -3.28 -7.30 -7.34
C ALA A 81 -3.76 -7.54 -8.78
N GLN A 82 -4.38 -6.54 -9.42
CA GLN A 82 -4.81 -6.61 -10.81
C GLN A 82 -3.62 -6.65 -11.77
N GLU A 83 -2.62 -5.79 -11.55
CA GLU A 83 -1.38 -5.77 -12.35
C GLU A 83 -0.65 -7.12 -12.28
N ALA A 84 -0.58 -7.73 -11.09
CA ALA A 84 0.05 -9.04 -10.93
C ALA A 84 -0.74 -10.16 -11.66
N GLU A 85 -2.08 -10.09 -11.68
CA GLU A 85 -2.91 -11.04 -12.42
C GLU A 85 -2.77 -10.86 -13.95
N GLU A 86 -2.62 -9.62 -14.41
CA GLU A 86 -2.41 -9.30 -15.83
C GLU A 86 -1.03 -9.78 -16.31
N GLU A 87 0.04 -9.53 -15.55
CA GLU A 87 1.39 -10.05 -15.84
C GLU A 87 1.44 -11.58 -15.88
N GLU A 88 0.70 -12.27 -15.01
CA GLU A 88 0.61 -13.74 -15.04
C GLU A 88 -0.19 -14.28 -16.24
N SER A 89 -1.11 -13.49 -16.79
CA SER A 89 -1.95 -13.88 -17.93
C SER A 89 -1.29 -13.69 -19.30
N GLU A 90 -0.29 -12.80 -19.41
CA GLU A 90 0.49 -12.61 -20.63
C GLU A 90 1.51 -13.72 -20.89
N ASP A 91 1.76 -14.60 -19.91
CA ASP A 91 2.72 -15.73 -20.01
C ASP A 91 2.04 -17.08 -20.37
N ASP A 92 0.69 -17.12 -20.49
CA ASP A 92 -0.08 -18.34 -20.84
C ASP A 92 -0.58 -18.35 -22.31
N ASP A 93 -0.20 -17.35 -23.11
CA ASP A 93 -0.55 -17.22 -24.54
C ASP A 93 0.62 -17.56 -25.49
N ASP A 94 1.64 -18.29 -25.00
CA ASP A 94 2.73 -18.84 -25.84
C ASP A 94 2.51 -20.33 -26.20
N ASP A 95 1.25 -20.76 -26.32
CA ASP A 95 0.86 -21.97 -27.09
C ASP A 95 0.47 -21.59 -28.54
N CYS A 96 1.26 -20.68 -29.13
CA CYS A 96 1.34 -20.56 -30.58
C CYS A 96 2.11 -21.77 -31.12
N GLU A 97 1.40 -22.89 -31.29
CA GLU A 97 1.66 -23.87 -32.35
C GLU A 97 1.69 -23.14 -33.72
N GLU A 98 2.80 -22.48 -34.03
CA GLU A 98 3.13 -22.11 -35.40
C GLU A 98 4.42 -22.83 -35.80
N ALA A 99 4.19 -23.88 -36.58
CA ALA A 99 5.19 -24.70 -37.22
C ALA A 99 6.23 -23.85 -37.98
N LEU A 100 7.39 -23.59 -37.37
CA LEU A 100 8.60 -23.26 -38.11
C LEU A 100 9.36 -24.54 -38.42
N SER A 101 8.89 -25.19 -39.48
CA SER A 101 9.68 -26.14 -40.24
C SER A 101 10.94 -25.46 -40.78
N SER A 102 12.08 -26.12 -40.53
CA SER A 102 13.22 -26.22 -41.46
C SER A 102 14.08 -24.98 -41.72
N ASP A 103 15.32 -25.06 -41.22
CA ASP A 103 16.56 -24.89 -42.00
C ASP A 103 16.69 -23.64 -42.88
N GLU A 104 17.32 -22.59 -42.34
CA GLU A 104 18.34 -21.72 -42.98
C GLU A 104 18.44 -20.40 -42.19
N ASP A 105 19.58 -20.15 -41.55
CA ASP A 105 20.30 -18.86 -41.62
C ASP A 105 21.53 -18.91 -40.69
N ASP A 106 22.64 -19.41 -41.26
CA ASP A 106 23.99 -19.17 -40.75
C ASP A 106 24.25 -17.64 -40.75
N LEU A 107 24.06 -17.01 -39.59
CA LEU A 107 24.48 -15.62 -39.38
C LEU A 107 26.02 -15.60 -39.24
N ASP A 108 26.70 -15.35 -40.36
CA ASP A 108 28.15 -15.13 -40.41
C ASP A 108 28.53 -13.86 -39.62
N GLU A 109 28.87 -14.06 -38.35
CA GLU A 109 29.31 -13.05 -37.39
C GLU A 109 30.60 -12.32 -37.82
N ASN A 110 31.24 -12.77 -38.90
CA ASN A 110 32.46 -12.18 -39.46
C ASN A 110 32.23 -11.23 -40.65
N ASN A 111 30.99 -10.91 -41.02
CA ASN A 111 30.74 -9.94 -42.10
C ASN A 111 31.03 -8.50 -41.62
N PRO A 112 32.09 -7.83 -42.13
CA PRO A 112 32.48 -6.49 -41.68
C PRO A 112 31.43 -5.40 -42.02
N ASN A 113 30.39 -5.74 -42.79
CA ASN A 113 29.32 -4.82 -43.18
C ASN A 113 28.09 -4.92 -42.26
N PHE A 114 28.08 -5.78 -41.25
CA PHE A 114 26.98 -5.92 -40.28
C PHE A 114 26.64 -4.60 -39.60
N LEU A 115 27.67 -3.90 -39.07
CA LEU A 115 27.49 -2.62 -38.40
C LEU A 115 26.93 -1.54 -39.35
N SER A 116 27.34 -1.57 -40.62
CA SER A 116 26.89 -0.60 -41.62
C SER A 116 25.44 -0.85 -42.05
N ASN A 117 25.02 -2.12 -42.12
CA ASN A 117 23.63 -2.48 -42.43
C ASN A 117 22.68 -2.19 -41.27
N LEU A 118 23.14 -2.37 -40.01
CA LEU A 118 22.39 -1.97 -38.83
C LEU A 118 22.19 -0.44 -38.77
N ALA A 119 23.26 0.32 -39.03
CA ALA A 119 23.20 1.79 -39.06
C ALA A 119 22.26 2.31 -40.15
N ASN A 120 22.20 1.66 -41.31
CA ASN A 120 21.27 2.03 -42.39
C ASN A 120 19.81 1.74 -42.01
N ARG A 121 19.51 0.62 -41.34
CA ARG A 121 18.13 0.34 -40.87
C ARG A 121 17.66 1.31 -39.79
N ILE A 122 18.55 1.75 -38.89
CA ILE A 122 18.22 2.78 -37.89
C ILE A 122 17.95 4.12 -38.58
N LYS A 123 18.69 4.47 -39.63
CA LYS A 123 18.44 5.69 -40.42
C LYS A 123 17.14 5.65 -41.20
N GLU A 124 16.76 4.50 -41.75
CA GLU A 124 15.50 4.34 -42.48
C GLU A 124 14.28 4.35 -41.55
N LYS A 125 14.38 3.78 -40.34
CA LYS A 125 13.29 3.79 -39.35
C LYS A 125 13.26 5.02 -38.44
N GLY A 126 14.37 5.76 -38.32
CA GLY A 126 14.46 7.01 -37.54
C GLY A 126 14.02 8.28 -38.28
N ALA A 127 13.60 8.17 -39.54
CA ALA A 127 13.19 9.32 -40.36
C ALA A 127 11.73 9.77 -40.14
N ASN A 128 10.97 9.10 -39.27
CA ASN A 128 9.53 9.39 -39.05
C ASN A 128 9.15 9.87 -37.63
N HIS A 129 10.12 10.10 -36.74
CA HIS A 129 9.84 10.66 -35.41
C HIS A 129 10.72 11.88 -35.14
N ASN A 130 10.24 13.03 -35.61
CA ASN A 130 10.75 14.35 -35.28
C ASN A 130 10.20 14.79 -33.92
N TYR A 131 10.87 14.40 -32.83
CA TYR A 131 10.60 14.97 -31.50
C TYR A 131 11.35 16.30 -31.38
N ASP A 132 10.61 17.39 -31.54
CA ASP A 132 11.06 18.76 -31.28
C ASP A 132 10.72 19.12 -29.83
N PHE A 133 11.74 19.51 -29.06
CA PHE A 133 11.67 19.77 -27.63
C PHE A 133 11.68 21.28 -27.39
N THR A 134 10.60 21.96 -27.78
CA THR A 134 10.39 23.37 -27.45
C THR A 134 8.90 23.68 -27.46
N ASP A 135 8.26 23.83 -26.31
CA ASP A 135 7.61 25.10 -25.93
C ASP A 135 6.80 24.97 -24.64
N ILE A 136 7.17 25.85 -23.72
CA ILE A 136 6.45 26.16 -22.49
C ILE A 136 5.55 27.37 -22.83
N ILE A 137 4.31 27.36 -22.30
CA ILE A 137 3.43 28.53 -21.98
C ILE A 137 2.30 28.90 -22.98
N LYS A 138 1.09 28.44 -22.62
CA LYS A 138 -0.21 29.14 -22.43
C LYS A 138 -1.32 29.25 -23.50
N ASP A 139 -2.50 28.88 -22.98
CA ASP A 139 -3.84 29.51 -22.95
C ASP A 139 -4.77 29.49 -24.18
N ASP A 140 -5.98 29.00 -23.86
CA ASP A 140 -7.34 29.24 -24.40
C ASP A 140 -7.65 28.90 -25.86
N ASP A 141 -8.49 27.87 -26.09
CA ASP A 141 -9.96 27.98 -26.21
C ASP A 141 -10.55 26.77 -26.98
N ASP A 142 -11.65 26.23 -26.44
CA ASP A 142 -12.74 25.46 -27.06
C ASP A 142 -12.46 24.52 -28.26
N ASP A 143 -12.60 23.20 -28.03
CA ASP A 143 -13.31 22.33 -28.98
C ASP A 143 -13.97 21.13 -28.29
N ASP A 144 -15.28 21.02 -28.46
CA ASP A 144 -16.11 19.89 -28.08
C ASP A 144 -15.64 18.62 -28.82
N SER A 145 -15.15 17.62 -28.10
CA SER A 145 -15.01 16.27 -28.65
C SER A 145 -15.54 15.22 -27.68
N ASP A 146 -16.80 14.87 -27.93
CA ASP A 146 -17.52 13.72 -27.40
C ASP A 146 -16.81 12.44 -27.88
N GLY A 147 -15.88 11.95 -27.06
CA GLY A 147 -15.15 10.71 -27.27
C GLY A 147 -14.99 10.00 -25.93
N ASN A 148 -15.62 8.83 -25.80
CA ASN A 148 -15.34 7.85 -24.75
C ASN A 148 -13.85 7.57 -24.73
N ALA A 149 -13.13 8.30 -23.89
CA ALA A 149 -11.75 8.06 -23.52
C ALA A 149 -11.77 7.78 -22.02
N ASP A 150 -11.76 6.49 -21.73
CA ASP A 150 -10.81 5.95 -20.78
C ASP A 150 -10.96 6.37 -19.31
N ASP A 151 -11.72 5.57 -18.58
CA ASP A 151 -11.78 5.55 -17.11
C ASP A 151 -10.47 4.98 -16.49
N GLU A 152 -9.42 4.73 -17.29
CA GLU A 152 -8.11 4.26 -16.82
C GLU A 152 -7.17 5.40 -16.39
N LEU A 153 -7.45 6.67 -16.72
CA LEU A 153 -6.59 7.79 -16.30
C LEU A 153 -6.75 8.20 -14.82
N SER A 154 -7.64 7.58 -14.06
CA SER A 154 -7.77 7.88 -12.62
C SER A 154 -6.88 7.01 -11.72
N ASN A 155 -6.31 5.91 -12.23
CA ASN A 155 -5.50 4.99 -11.42
C ASN A 155 -4.00 5.37 -11.41
N GLU A 156 -3.50 6.09 -12.41
CA GLU A 156 -2.09 6.55 -12.48
C GLU A 156 -1.73 7.65 -11.45
N ILE A 157 -2.70 8.31 -10.81
CA ILE A 157 -2.45 9.51 -9.98
C ILE A 157 -2.03 9.15 -8.54
N ASP A 158 -2.26 7.91 -8.11
CA ASP A 158 -1.97 7.43 -6.75
C ASP A 158 -0.72 6.55 -6.67
N GLU A 159 0.19 6.64 -7.64
CA GLU A 159 1.48 5.97 -7.58
C GLU A 159 2.64 6.95 -7.59
N THR A 160 3.54 6.80 -6.62
CA THR A 160 4.80 7.53 -6.62
C THR A 160 5.84 6.74 -7.40
N ALA A 161 6.81 7.43 -8.01
CA ALA A 161 7.94 6.75 -8.66
C ALA A 161 8.73 5.80 -7.72
N LEU A 162 8.53 5.90 -6.40
CA LEU A 162 9.16 5.05 -5.40
C LEU A 162 8.44 3.70 -5.22
N GLU A 163 7.23 3.51 -5.73
CA GLU A 163 6.50 2.23 -5.58
C GLU A 163 7.17 1.08 -6.37
N SER A 164 8.01 1.42 -7.35
CA SER A 164 8.87 0.46 -8.07
C SER A 164 9.95 -0.20 -7.19
N TYR A 165 10.21 0.32 -5.98
CA TYR A 165 11.18 -0.25 -5.04
C TYR A 165 10.46 -1.02 -3.94
N THR A 166 10.99 -2.17 -3.55
CA THR A 166 10.46 -2.92 -2.41
C THR A 166 11.03 -2.42 -1.08
N THR A 167 10.23 -2.55 -0.03
CA THR A 167 10.60 -2.27 1.35
C THR A 167 10.46 -3.54 2.20
N PRO A 168 11.08 -3.59 3.40
CA PRO A 168 10.85 -4.69 4.34
C PRO A 168 9.38 -4.84 4.78
N LEU A 169 8.50 -3.87 4.48
CA LEU A 169 7.07 -3.94 4.75
C LEU A 169 6.28 -4.64 3.63
N ASP A 170 6.95 -5.05 2.54
CA ASP A 170 6.34 -5.74 1.39
C ASP A 170 6.63 -7.24 1.37
N ASP A 171 7.47 -7.73 2.28
CA ASP A 171 7.75 -9.17 2.40
C ASP A 171 6.60 -9.87 3.15
N ASP A 172 5.51 -10.16 2.45
CA ASP A 172 4.36 -10.88 3.02
C ASP A 172 4.70 -12.30 3.49
N ASP A 173 5.83 -12.83 3.02
CA ASP A 173 6.29 -14.17 3.35
C ASP A 173 7.10 -14.23 4.64
N ASP A 174 7.73 -13.13 5.06
CA ASP A 174 8.41 -12.99 6.33
C ASP A 174 7.39 -12.89 7.50
N PRO A 175 7.42 -13.85 8.45
CA PRO A 175 6.60 -13.80 9.65
C PRO A 175 6.81 -12.52 10.48
N GLN A 176 7.98 -11.88 10.38
CA GLN A 176 8.33 -10.66 11.12
C GLN A 176 7.82 -9.37 10.46
N THR A 177 7.38 -9.44 9.20
CA THR A 177 6.85 -8.26 8.49
C THR A 177 5.67 -7.67 9.25
N VAL A 178 5.74 -6.36 9.45
CA VAL A 178 4.74 -5.59 10.17
C VAL A 178 3.62 -5.23 9.21
N ASP A 179 2.42 -5.74 9.49
CA ASP A 179 1.22 -5.38 8.73
C ASP A 179 0.51 -4.18 9.38
N GLU A 180 0.20 -3.18 8.58
CA GLU A 180 -0.39 -1.90 8.98
C GLU A 180 -1.83 -2.05 9.52
N TYR A 181 -2.64 -2.95 8.96
CA TYR A 181 -4.00 -3.20 9.45
C TYR A 181 -3.97 -3.93 10.78
N ILE A 182 -3.15 -4.98 10.89
CA ILE A 182 -2.98 -5.74 12.14
C ILE A 182 -2.43 -4.84 13.23
N THR A 183 -1.43 -4.01 12.92
CA THR A 183 -0.85 -3.04 13.87
C THR A 183 -1.90 -2.05 14.35
N PHE A 184 -2.66 -1.44 13.44
CA PHE A 184 -3.73 -0.52 13.83
C PHE A 184 -4.78 -1.21 14.70
N HIS A 185 -5.23 -2.41 14.31
CA HIS A 185 -6.21 -3.18 15.09
C HIS A 185 -5.72 -3.43 16.53
N ASP A 186 -4.47 -3.87 16.70
CA ASP A 186 -3.91 -4.15 18.02
C ASP A 186 -3.75 -2.88 18.86
N VAL A 187 -3.26 -1.79 18.26
CA VAL A 187 -3.15 -0.49 18.92
C VAL A 187 -4.52 0.01 19.34
N TYR A 188 -5.50 -0.04 18.45
CA TYR A 188 -6.87 0.41 18.70
C TYR A 188 -7.54 -0.38 19.83
N GLN A 189 -7.41 -1.71 19.83
CA GLN A 189 -7.95 -2.56 20.90
C GLN A 189 -7.20 -2.40 22.22
N ASN A 190 -5.88 -2.25 22.19
CA ASN A 190 -5.08 -2.07 23.39
C ASN A 190 -5.37 -0.71 24.03
N LEU A 191 -5.59 0.33 23.23
CA LEU A 191 -5.91 1.66 23.70
C LEU A 191 -7.20 1.68 24.52
N ALA A 192 -8.23 0.92 24.13
CA ALA A 192 -9.46 0.78 24.90
C ALA A 192 -9.23 0.19 26.31
N LYS A 193 -8.16 -0.59 26.50
CA LYS A 193 -7.80 -1.22 27.78
C LYS A 193 -6.90 -0.32 28.64
N VAL A 194 -5.94 0.35 28.02
CA VAL A 194 -4.91 1.14 28.71
C VAL A 194 -5.39 2.57 29.00
N ASP A 195 -6.15 3.18 28.08
CA ASP A 195 -6.57 4.58 28.15
C ASP A 195 -7.98 4.76 27.59
N ALA A 196 -8.97 4.32 28.38
CA ALA A 196 -10.39 4.38 28.01
C ALA A 196 -10.87 5.81 27.72
N SER A 197 -10.36 6.81 28.46
CA SER A 197 -10.73 8.22 28.26
C SER A 197 -10.30 8.72 26.89
N TRP A 198 -9.10 8.39 26.45
CA TRP A 198 -8.61 8.84 25.14
C TRP A 198 -9.22 8.03 24.00
N TYR A 199 -9.45 6.72 24.20
CA TYR A 199 -10.23 5.90 23.29
C TYR A 199 -11.64 6.47 23.02
N GLU A 200 -12.34 6.88 24.08
CA GLU A 200 -13.63 7.56 23.96
C GLU A 200 -13.51 8.91 23.25
N ALA A 201 -12.46 9.69 23.51
CA ALA A 201 -12.24 10.97 22.87
C ALA A 201 -12.01 10.85 21.35
N LEU A 202 -11.24 9.85 20.91
CA LEU A 202 -11.06 9.53 19.49
C LEU A 202 -12.39 9.19 18.82
N ASN A 203 -13.18 8.33 19.46
CA ASN A 203 -14.45 7.84 18.91
C ASN A 203 -15.56 8.89 18.91
N ARG A 204 -15.54 9.84 19.85
CA ARG A 204 -16.56 10.89 19.98
C ARG A 204 -16.66 11.80 18.75
N ALA A 205 -15.56 12.01 18.05
CA ALA A 205 -15.50 12.89 16.89
C ALA A 205 -15.94 12.21 15.57
N LEU A 206 -16.23 10.90 15.60
CA LEU A 206 -16.53 10.14 14.39
C LEU A 206 -17.98 10.31 13.94
N ARG A 207 -18.16 10.49 12.63
CA ARG A 207 -19.46 10.37 11.96
C ARG A 207 -19.87 8.89 11.83
N PRO A 208 -21.16 8.57 11.64
CA PRO A 208 -21.62 7.19 11.46
C PRO A 208 -20.88 6.45 10.32
N GLU A 209 -20.66 7.13 9.19
CA GLU A 209 -19.87 6.61 8.06
C GLU A 209 -18.44 6.24 8.46
N GLN A 210 -17.79 7.11 9.24
CA GLN A 210 -16.43 6.89 9.72
C GLN A 210 -16.36 5.74 10.74
N MET A 211 -17.38 5.61 11.59
CA MET A 211 -17.47 4.49 12.53
C MET A 211 -17.64 3.15 11.79
N GLN A 212 -18.41 3.14 10.70
CA GLN A 212 -18.51 1.99 9.81
C GLN A 212 -17.17 1.69 9.14
N ALA A 213 -16.49 2.70 8.57
CA ALA A 213 -15.18 2.52 7.95
C ALA A 213 -14.14 1.91 8.92
N ILE A 214 -14.07 2.41 10.17
CA ILE A 214 -13.23 1.81 11.21
C ILE A 214 -13.61 0.35 11.47
N SER A 215 -14.90 0.03 11.53
CA SER A 215 -15.35 -1.35 11.75
C SER A 215 -14.93 -2.28 10.61
N GLU A 216 -15.01 -1.81 9.36
CA GLU A 216 -14.55 -2.55 8.18
C GLU A 216 -13.04 -2.74 8.18
N ILE A 217 -12.26 -1.71 8.52
CA ILE A 217 -10.81 -1.78 8.67
C ILE A 217 -10.41 -2.82 9.72
N LEU A 218 -11.09 -2.83 10.88
CA LEU A 218 -10.83 -3.80 11.94
C LEU A 218 -11.18 -5.23 11.52
N LEU A 219 -12.26 -5.42 10.75
CA LEU A 219 -12.62 -6.72 10.21
C LEU A 219 -11.57 -7.22 9.21
N LEU A 220 -11.11 -6.35 8.30
CA LEU A 220 -10.06 -6.69 7.34
C LEU A 220 -8.75 -7.05 8.05
N ALA A 221 -8.38 -6.32 9.10
CA ALA A 221 -7.22 -6.65 9.93
C ALA A 221 -7.30 -8.06 10.53
N GLN A 222 -8.49 -8.45 11.01
CA GLN A 222 -8.71 -9.80 11.53
C GLN A 222 -8.58 -10.87 10.44
N GLN A 223 -9.15 -10.64 9.26
CA GLN A 223 -8.99 -11.53 8.11
C GLN A 223 -7.52 -11.68 7.71
N LYS A 224 -6.79 -10.57 7.57
CA LYS A 224 -5.35 -10.58 7.28
C LYS A 224 -4.55 -11.37 8.33
N ARG A 225 -4.87 -11.19 9.62
CA ARG A 225 -4.25 -11.97 10.71
C ARG A 225 -4.50 -13.48 10.55
N HIS A 226 -5.73 -13.88 10.24
CA HIS A 226 -6.05 -15.29 10.02
C HIS A 226 -5.33 -15.86 8.79
N LEU A 227 -5.24 -15.10 7.70
CA LEU A 227 -4.50 -15.49 6.50
C LEU A 227 -3.00 -15.67 6.80
N LYS A 228 -2.38 -14.71 7.49
CA LYS A 228 -0.97 -14.79 7.89
C LYS A 228 -0.70 -16.01 8.78
N GLN A 229 -1.58 -16.28 9.76
CA GLN A 229 -1.48 -17.47 10.60
C GLN A 229 -1.69 -18.77 9.81
N SER A 230 -2.62 -18.80 8.87
CA SER A 230 -2.88 -19.96 8.01
C SER A 230 -1.66 -20.30 7.15
N LYS A 231 -1.09 -19.29 6.46
CA LYS A 231 0.14 -19.43 5.67
C LYS A 231 1.31 -19.91 6.54
N GLN A 232 1.43 -19.40 7.78
CA GLN A 232 2.47 -19.84 8.70
C GLN A 232 2.30 -21.32 9.11
N ILE A 233 1.06 -21.76 9.36
CA ILE A 233 0.76 -23.15 9.69
C ILE A 233 1.10 -24.07 8.50
N GLU A 234 0.74 -23.68 7.29
CA GLU A 234 1.07 -24.40 6.06
C GLU A 234 2.58 -24.55 5.88
N LYS A 235 3.34 -23.44 5.99
CA LYS A 235 4.82 -23.46 5.93
C LYS A 235 5.45 -24.34 7.02
N SER A 236 4.80 -24.48 8.17
CA SER A 236 5.28 -25.32 9.29
C SER A 236 4.93 -26.81 9.18
N GLY A 237 4.34 -27.25 8.05
CA GLY A 237 3.98 -28.65 7.81
C GLY A 237 2.54 -29.03 8.14
N GLY A 238 1.64 -28.03 8.23
CA GLY A 238 0.20 -28.22 8.44
C GLY A 238 -0.23 -28.44 9.89
N TYR A 239 -1.53 -28.66 10.10
CA TYR A 239 -2.06 -28.92 11.43
C TYR A 239 -1.58 -30.27 11.97
N ALA A 240 -0.89 -30.25 13.11
CA ALA A 240 -0.54 -31.45 13.84
C ALA A 240 -1.81 -32.07 14.46
N PHE A 241 -2.39 -33.07 13.79
CA PHE A 241 -3.40 -33.92 14.42
C PHE A 241 -2.71 -34.76 15.49
N THR A 242 -2.85 -34.39 16.75
CA THR A 242 -2.58 -35.33 17.85
C THR A 242 -3.41 -36.57 17.61
N GLN A 243 -2.76 -37.71 17.31
CA GLN A 243 -3.40 -39.02 17.31
C GLN A 243 -4.02 -39.23 18.69
N GLN A 244 -5.29 -38.91 18.84
CA GLN A 244 -6.08 -39.45 19.92
C GLN A 244 -6.08 -40.96 19.70
N THR A 245 -5.39 -41.69 20.57
CA THR A 245 -5.42 -43.15 20.58
C THR A 245 -6.86 -43.57 20.76
N ILE A 246 -7.48 -44.02 19.68
CA ILE A 246 -8.84 -44.57 19.71
C ILE A 246 -8.76 -45.81 20.62
N PRO A 247 -9.48 -45.86 21.75
CA PRO A 247 -9.45 -47.03 22.62
C PRO A 247 -9.91 -48.24 21.81
N THR A 248 -9.06 -49.26 21.69
CA THR A 248 -9.34 -50.49 20.92
C THR A 248 -10.45 -51.35 21.54
N SER A 249 -10.99 -50.95 22.69
CA SER A 249 -12.12 -51.61 23.35
C SER A 249 -13.09 -50.56 23.89
N PHE A 250 -14.19 -50.37 23.16
CA PHE A 250 -15.36 -49.68 23.68
C PHE A 250 -16.18 -50.68 24.48
N ASN A 251 -16.18 -50.57 25.81
CA ASN A 251 -16.97 -51.47 26.65
C ASN A 251 -18.43 -51.01 26.69
N PHE A 252 -19.31 -51.74 26.00
CA PHE A 252 -20.76 -51.52 26.05
C PHE A 252 -21.44 -52.15 27.29
N SER A 253 -20.70 -52.73 28.23
CA SER A 253 -21.28 -53.27 29.47
C SER A 253 -21.42 -52.21 30.56
N GLY A 254 -22.24 -51.20 30.28
CA GLY A 254 -22.83 -50.32 31.30
C GLY A 254 -24.26 -50.77 31.56
N SER A 255 -24.48 -51.39 32.73
CA SER A 255 -25.80 -51.68 33.31
C SER A 255 -26.41 -50.43 33.95
#